data_AF-A0A1Y1QNL1-F1
#
_entry.id   AF-A0A1Y1QNL1-F1
#
_cell.length_a   1.000
_cell.length_b   1.000
_cell.length_c   1.000
_cell.angle_alpha   90.00
_cell.angle_beta   90.00
_cell.angle_gamma   90.00
#
_symmetry.space_group_name_H-M   'P 1'
#
loop_
_entity.id
_entity.type
_entity.pdbx_description
1 polymer ?
#
loop_
_entity_poly.entity_id
_entity_poly.type
_entity_poly.pdbx_seq_one_letter_code
_entity_poly.pdbx_strand_id
1 'polypeptide(L)' 'MKHNFFANIPATLPEEVVEAILQTDNLKIERIISKGQQSAEGFWYDQDQAEFVLLLKGIAD' A
#
# COMPACT_ATOMS: atom_id res chain seq x y z
N MET A 1 -12.62 1.71 18.80
CA MET A 1 -11.15 1.52 18.77
C MET A 1 -10.55 2.52 17.80
N LYS A 2 -9.36 3.06 18.06
CA LYS A 2 -8.66 3.95 17.11
C LYS A 2 -7.82 3.10 16.16
N HIS A 3 -8.00 3.26 14.86
CA HIS A 3 -7.10 2.69 13.86
C HIS A 3 -5.82 3.53 13.75
N ASN A 4 -4.68 2.86 13.58
CA ASN A 4 -3.36 3.48 13.49
C ASN A 4 -2.59 2.84 12.34
N PHE A 5 -2.20 3.64 11.35
CA PHE A 5 -1.45 3.20 10.17
C PHE A 5 -0.09 2.57 10.50
N PHE A 6 0.48 2.88 11.67
CA PHE A 6 1.81 2.41 12.09
C PHE A 6 1.77 1.19 13.03
N ALA A 7 0.59 0.66 13.35
CA ALA A 7 0.47 -0.52 14.19
C ALA A 7 0.63 -1.82 13.38
N ASN A 8 1.03 -2.90 14.05
CA ASN A 8 1.11 -4.27 13.50
C ASN A 8 1.96 -4.42 12.23
N ILE A 9 3.06 -3.66 12.12
CA ILE A 9 4.01 -3.80 11.01
C ILE A 9 4.85 -5.07 11.25
N PRO A 10 4.84 -6.07 10.34
CA PRO A 10 5.62 -7.29 10.49
C PRO A 10 7.14 -7.01 10.50
N ALA A 11 7.88 -7.76 11.33
CA ALA A 11 9.34 -7.64 11.36
C ALA A 11 9.99 -8.14 10.05
N THR A 12 9.43 -9.21 9.48
CA THR A 12 9.83 -9.80 8.21
C THR A 12 8.73 -9.56 7.19
N LEU A 13 9.11 -9.03 6.03
CA LEU A 13 8.19 -8.60 4.98
C LEU A 13 8.82 -8.97 3.62
N PRO A 14 8.75 -10.23 3.20
CA PRO A 14 9.37 -10.67 1.94
C PRO A 14 8.66 -10.03 0.73
N GLU A 15 7.34 -9.95 0.77
CA GLU A 15 6.49 -9.27 -0.20
C GLU A 15 5.80 -8.08 0.46
N GLU A 16 5.33 -7.13 -0.34
CA GLU A 16 4.50 -6.03 0.17
C GLU A 16 3.22 -6.57 0.83
N VAL A 17 2.75 -5.85 1.85
CA VAL A 17 1.46 -6.12 2.48
C VAL A 17 0.49 -5.02 2.05
N VAL A 18 -0.58 -5.43 1.37
CA VAL A 18 -1.69 -4.56 0.96
C VAL A 18 -2.94 -4.95 1.75
N GLU A 19 -3.47 -4.00 2.51
CA GLU A 19 -4.63 -4.22 3.37
C GLU A 19 -5.73 -3.22 3.07
N ALA A 20 -6.94 -3.71 2.80
CA ALA A 20 -8.11 -2.86 2.67
C ALA A 20 -8.54 -2.32 4.05
N ILE A 21 -8.61 -0.99 4.18
CA ILE A 21 -9.14 -0.29 5.36
C ILE A 21 -10.64 -0.04 5.18
N LEU A 22 -11.03 0.37 3.98
CA LEU A 22 -12.40 0.60 3.58
C LEU A 22 -12.56 0.18 2.13
N GLN A 23 -13.63 -0.54 1.85
CA GLN A 23 -14.03 -0.87 0.50
C GLN A 23 -15.54 -0.68 0.35
N THR A 24 -15.91 0.07 -0.68
CA THR A 24 -17.28 0.26 -1.15
C THR A 24 -17.29 0.02 -2.66
N ASP A 25 -18.46 0.11 -3.29
CA ASP A 25 -18.59 -0.10 -4.74
C ASP A 25 -17.76 0.88 -5.58
N ASN A 26 -17.52 2.10 -5.09
CA ASN A 26 -16.89 3.18 -5.85
C ASN A 26 -15.61 3.74 -5.20
N LEU A 27 -15.15 3.18 -4.08
CA LEU A 27 -13.98 3.66 -3.36
C LEU A 27 -13.29 2.53 -2.63
N LYS A 28 -11.97 2.48 -2.76
CA LYS A 28 -11.07 1.58 -2.03
C LYS A 28 -10.00 2.42 -1.34
N ILE A 29 -9.83 2.23 -0.03
CA ILE A 29 -8.74 2.82 0.76
C ILE A 29 -7.89 1.67 1.28
N GLU A 30 -6.63 1.66 0.90
CA GLU A 30 -5.67 0.61 1.27
C GLU A 30 -4.49 1.17 2.05
N ARG A 31 -3.95 0.34 2.93
CA ARG A 31 -2.62 0.51 3.51
C ARG A 31 -1.66 -0.39 2.78
N ILE A 32 -0.59 0.18 2.26
CA ILE A 32 0.53 -0.56 1.66
C ILE A 32 1.72 -0.44 2.62
N ILE A 33 2.32 -1.57 2.97
CA ILE A 33 3.56 -1.65 3.74
C ILE A 33 4.61 -2.29 2.86
N SER A 34 5.71 -1.57 2.67
CA SER A 34 6.87 -2.00 1.90
C SER A 34 8.14 -1.88 2.74
N LYS A 35 9.15 -2.69 2.41
CA LYS A 35 10.49 -2.75 3.00
C LYS A 35 11.55 -2.90 1.90
N GLY A 36 11.49 -2.00 0.91
CA GLY A 36 12.44 -1.93 -0.21
C GLY A 36 12.04 -2.75 -1.45
N GLN A 37 10.85 -3.33 -1.47
CA GLN A 37 10.28 -3.89 -2.71
C GLN A 37 10.11 -2.78 -3.75
N GLN A 38 10.23 -3.17 -5.01
CA GLN A 38 9.99 -2.34 -6.17
C GLN A 38 9.31 -3.18 -7.24
N SER A 39 8.60 -2.52 -8.15
CA SER A 39 8.05 -3.20 -9.32
C SER A 39 9.18 -3.80 -10.15
N ALA A 40 8.91 -4.94 -10.78
CA ALA A 40 9.89 -5.57 -11.68
C ALA A 40 10.25 -4.64 -12.85
N GLU A 41 11.44 -4.81 -13.41
CA GLU A 41 11.88 -4.02 -14.56
C GLU A 41 10.89 -4.16 -15.73
N GLY A 42 10.45 -3.02 -16.28
CA GLY A 42 9.48 -2.96 -17.38
C GLY A 42 8.01 -3.18 -16.97
N PHE A 43 7.73 -3.41 -15.69
CA PHE A 43 6.36 -3.53 -15.19
C PHE A 43 5.70 -2.15 -15.00
N TRP A 44 4.43 -2.05 -15.40
CA TRP A 44 3.58 -0.89 -15.20
C TRP A 44 2.21 -1.31 -14.72
N TYR A 45 1.67 -0.57 -13.75
CA TYR A 45 0.26 -0.69 -13.39
C TYR A 45 -0.60 0.01 -14.44
N ASP A 46 -1.59 -0.70 -14.97
CA ASP A 46 -2.60 -0.18 -15.88
C ASP A 46 -3.98 -0.56 -15.34
N GLN A 47 -4.73 0.44 -14.87
CA GLN A 47 -6.00 0.24 -14.19
C GLN A 47 -7.00 1.34 -14.57
N ASP A 48 -8.27 0.96 -14.68
CA ASP A 48 -9.36 1.88 -15.03
C ASP A 48 -9.65 2.92 -13.93
N GLN A 49 -9.19 2.65 -12.70
CA GLN A 49 -9.47 3.46 -11.53
C GLN A 49 -8.42 4.55 -11.35
N ALA A 50 -8.86 5.77 -11.09
CA ALA A 50 -7.97 6.83 -10.65
C ALA A 50 -7.42 6.51 -9.26
N GLU A 51 -6.11 6.64 -9.10
CA GLU A 51 -5.42 6.35 -7.84
C GLU A 51 -4.72 7.60 -7.29
N PHE A 52 -4.79 7.75 -5.97
CA PHE A 52 -4.03 8.74 -5.23
C PHE A 52 -3.25 8.04 -4.14
N VAL A 53 -1.92 8.10 -4.23
CA VAL A 53 -1.00 7.48 -3.27
C VAL A 53 -0.31 8.56 -2.46
N LEU A 54 -0.20 8.34 -1.15
CA LEU A 54 0.53 9.21 -0.24
C LEU A 54 1.51 8.40 0.60
N LEU A 55 2.77 8.80 0.58
CA LEU A 55 3.78 8.24 1.47
C LEU A 55 3.65 8.81 2.89
N LEU A 56 3.28 7.98 3.86
CA LEU A 56 3.15 8.40 5.26
C LEU A 56 4.47 8.32 6.05
N LYS A 57 5.37 7.41 5.67
CA LYS A 57 6.68 7.22 6.32
C LYS A 57 7.64 6.47 5.39
N GLY A 58 8.92 6.84 5.44
CA GLY A 58 9.99 6.19 4.68
C GLY A 58 10.32 6.97 3.41
N ILE A 59 10.64 6.25 2.36
CA ILE A 59 10.93 6.76 1.02
C ILE A 59 10.41 5.74 -0.01
N ALA A 60 9.99 6.24 -1.16
CA ALA A 60 9.71 5.46 -2.35
C ALA A 60 10.31 6.25 -3.52
N ASP A 61 11.13 5.59 -4.33
CA ASP A 61 11.86 6.15 -5.47
C ASP A 61 11.49 5.36 -6.74
#